data_AF-A0A4Z0P206-F1
#
_entry.id   AF-A0A4Z0P206-F1
#
_cell.length_a   1.000
_cell.length_b   1.000
_cell.length_c   1.000
_cell.angle_alpha   90.00
_cell.angle_beta   90.00
_cell.angle_gamma   90.00
#
_symmetry.space_group_name_H-M   'P 1'
#
loop_
_entity.id
_entity.type
_entity.pdbx_description
1 polymer ?
#
loop_
_entity_poly.entity_id
_entity_poly.type
_entity_poly.pdbx_seq_one_letter_code
_entity_poly.pdbx_strand_id
1 'polypeptide(L)'
;MVPTFPLLCLHEEAKPYCYLVENTRDLSYCNLAGYYSSQRKPELYFDAAGRKFRRKLKLKRNFGKWQKVLTYFYWGSIPVESEWYIVGNYRFKELQEQVDRCVKADDDVMTQFIEPDHLTLLVQQARHFEDLYMVLNGAIYNFEDDDSIVA
;
A
#
# COMPACT_ATOMS: atom_id res chain seq x y z
N MET A 1 -6.83 -13.39 -12.78
CA MET A 1 -6.90 -13.82 -11.36
C MET A 1 -6.96 -12.56 -10.51
N VAL A 2 -7.74 -12.55 -9.43
CA VAL A 2 -7.89 -11.39 -8.53
C VAL A 2 -7.10 -11.70 -7.24
N PRO A 3 -6.37 -10.74 -6.66
CA PRO A 3 -5.64 -10.97 -5.42
C PRO A 3 -6.59 -11.17 -4.23
N THR A 4 -6.09 -11.82 -3.17
CA THR A 4 -6.86 -12.02 -1.93
C THR A 4 -6.51 -10.92 -0.94
N PHE A 5 -7.50 -10.18 -0.47
CA PHE A 5 -7.29 -9.08 0.47
C PHE A 5 -7.18 -9.61 1.92
N PRO A 6 -6.47 -8.91 2.83
CA PRO A 6 -5.80 -7.62 2.62
C PRO A 6 -4.51 -7.73 1.80
N LEU A 7 -4.09 -6.62 1.21
CA LEU A 7 -2.85 -6.54 0.41
C LEU A 7 -1.84 -5.60 1.07
N LEU A 8 -0.59 -6.03 1.05
CA LEU A 8 0.55 -5.16 1.29
C LEU A 8 0.98 -4.55 -0.05
N CYS A 9 0.92 -3.23 -0.16
CA CYS A 9 1.44 -2.52 -1.32
C CYS A 9 2.82 -1.94 -0.98
N LEU A 10 3.81 -2.26 -1.80
CA LEU A 10 5.20 -1.85 -1.62
C LEU A 10 5.72 -1.26 -2.92
N HIS A 11 6.35 -0.09 -2.83
CA HIS A 11 6.92 0.60 -3.99
C HIS A 11 8.45 0.50 -3.99
N GLU A 12 9.03 0.00 -5.08
CA GLU A 12 10.48 -0.28 -5.20
C GLU A 12 11.30 0.91 -5.75
N GLU A 13 10.83 2.16 -5.62
CA GLU A 13 11.57 3.34 -6.12
C GLU A 13 12.51 3.99 -5.08
N ALA A 14 13.23 5.04 -5.51
CA ALA A 14 14.18 5.82 -4.70
C ALA A 14 13.63 6.35 -3.36
N LYS A 15 12.31 6.42 -3.21
CA LYS A 15 11.62 6.62 -1.94
C LYS A 15 10.61 5.48 -1.77
N PRO A 16 11.02 4.34 -1.18
CA PRO A 16 10.11 3.23 -0.97
C PRO A 16 9.08 3.61 0.08
N TYR A 17 7.84 3.22 -0.15
CA TYR A 17 6.73 3.43 0.79
C TYR A 17 5.87 2.18 0.82
N CYS A 18 5.21 1.98 1.96
CA CYS A 18 4.31 0.88 2.21
C CYS A 18 2.93 1.41 2.57
N TYR A 19 1.88 0.78 2.06
CA TYR A 19 0.52 1.01 2.53
C TYR A 19 -0.31 -0.27 2.45
N LEU A 20 -1.35 -0.32 3.28
CA LEU A 20 -2.31 -1.42 3.34
C LEU A 20 -3.50 -1.17 2.45
N VAL A 21 -4.00 -2.24 1.84
CA VAL A 21 -5.27 -2.22 1.11
C VAL A 21 -6.17 -3.30 1.70
N GLU A 22 -7.25 -2.88 2.34
CA GLU A 22 -8.16 -3.78 3.03
C GLU A 22 -9.14 -4.44 2.09
N ASN A 23 -9.56 -3.70 1.06
CA ASN A 23 -10.58 -4.19 0.15
C ASN A 23 -10.52 -3.50 -1.22
N THR A 24 -11.36 -3.97 -2.14
CA THR A 24 -11.42 -3.46 -3.52
C THR A 24 -11.95 -2.02 -3.62
N ARG A 25 -12.69 -1.52 -2.62
CA ARG A 25 -13.25 -0.16 -2.62
C ARG A 25 -12.16 0.88 -2.44
N ASP A 26 -11.15 0.59 -1.63
CA ASP A 26 -9.98 1.47 -1.40
C ASP A 26 -9.23 1.77 -2.71
N LEU A 27 -9.37 0.89 -3.70
CA LEU A 27 -8.72 1.00 -5.02
C LEU A 27 -9.68 1.41 -6.14
N SER A 28 -10.92 1.79 -5.83
CA SER A 28 -11.94 2.14 -6.83
C SER A 28 -11.82 3.58 -7.33
N TYR A 29 -11.00 4.40 -6.66
CA TYR A 29 -10.84 5.81 -6.95
C TYR A 29 -9.40 6.25 -6.81
N CYS A 30 -8.97 7.18 -7.65
CA CYS A 30 -7.71 7.90 -7.46
C CYS A 30 -7.83 9.31 -8.03
N ASN A 31 -6.86 10.19 -7.78
CA ASN A 31 -6.79 11.46 -8.50
C ASN A 31 -6.05 11.27 -9.84
N LEU A 32 -6.17 12.24 -10.75
CA LEU A 32 -5.59 12.12 -12.09
C LEU A 32 -4.06 12.01 -12.07
N ALA A 33 -3.39 12.67 -11.11
CA ALA A 33 -1.95 12.58 -10.92
C ALA A 33 -1.53 11.16 -10.52
N GLY A 34 -2.25 10.54 -9.58
CA GLY A 34 -2.08 9.16 -9.13
C GLY A 34 -2.34 8.16 -10.25
N TYR A 35 -3.38 8.39 -11.07
CA TYR A 35 -3.62 7.59 -12.27
C TYR A 35 -2.39 7.60 -13.19
N TYR A 36 -1.90 8.78 -13.60
CA TYR A 36 -0.75 8.85 -14.50
C TYR A 36 0.55 8.35 -13.88
N SER A 37 0.75 8.57 -12.57
CA SER A 37 1.88 8.03 -11.84
C SER A 37 1.88 6.50 -11.88
N SER A 38 0.75 5.86 -11.57
CA SER A 38 0.61 4.40 -11.58
C SER A 38 0.88 3.75 -12.94
N GLN A 39 0.64 4.45 -14.05
CA GLN A 39 0.93 3.93 -15.39
C GLN A 39 2.43 3.93 -15.69
N ARG A 40 3.18 4.89 -15.15
CA ARG A 40 4.63 5.01 -15.35
C ARG A 40 5.42 4.17 -14.35
N LYS A 41 4.87 4.04 -13.14
CA LYS A 41 5.53 3.48 -11.97
C LYS A 41 4.60 2.43 -11.36
N PRO A 42 4.59 1.21 -11.92
CA PRO A 42 3.68 0.16 -11.47
C PRO A 42 4.06 -0.29 -10.07
N GLU A 43 3.08 -0.28 -9.18
CA GLU A 43 3.19 -0.75 -7.80
C GLU A 43 3.16 -2.28 -7.71
N LEU A 44 3.66 -2.81 -6.61
CA LEU A 44 3.66 -4.24 -6.30
C LEU A 44 2.77 -4.53 -5.10
N TYR A 45 1.98 -5.59 -5.25
CA TYR A 45 1.00 -6.01 -4.26
C TYR A 45 1.26 -7.43 -3.84
N PHE A 46 1.20 -7.69 -2.55
CA PHE A 46 1.45 -8.99 -1.95
C PHE A 46 0.18 -9.45 -1.23
N ASP A 47 -0.27 -10.67 -1.52
CA ASP A 47 -1.42 -11.29 -0.84
C ASP A 47 -0.99 -12.36 0.15
N ALA A 48 -1.88 -12.69 1.10
CA ALA A 48 -1.64 -13.73 2.10
C ALA A 48 -1.39 -15.12 1.49
N ALA A 49 -1.82 -15.36 0.25
CA ALA A 49 -1.61 -16.61 -0.46
C ALA A 49 -0.20 -16.76 -1.06
N GLY A 50 0.72 -15.83 -0.78
CA GLY A 50 2.10 -15.92 -1.23
C GLY A 50 2.31 -15.44 -2.67
N ARG A 51 1.36 -14.69 -3.24
CA ARG A 51 1.41 -14.22 -4.64
C ARG A 51 1.71 -12.73 -4.71
N LYS A 52 2.48 -12.36 -5.73
CA LYS A 52 2.85 -10.99 -6.09
C LYS A 52 2.07 -10.55 -7.32
N PHE A 53 1.47 -9.37 -7.24
CA PHE A 53 0.66 -8.80 -8.31
C PHE A 53 1.17 -7.42 -8.72
N ARG A 54 0.86 -7.08 -9.96
CA ARG A 54 0.87 -5.70 -10.47
C ARG A 54 -0.55 -5.28 -10.78
N ARG A 55 -0.81 -4.00 -10.55
CA ARG A 55 -2.08 -3.35 -10.86
C ARG A 55 -1.90 -2.39 -12.01
N LYS A 56 -2.75 -2.49 -13.03
CA LYS A 56 -2.91 -1.46 -14.06
C LYS A 56 -4.27 -0.81 -13.90
N LEU A 57 -4.29 0.51 -13.80
CA LEU A 57 -5.54 1.25 -13.70
C LEU A 57 -6.16 1.44 -15.09
N LYS A 58 -7.45 1.19 -15.19
CA LYS A 58 -8.30 1.57 -16.32
C LYS A 58 -9.31 2.62 -15.88
N LEU A 59 -9.52 3.63 -16.72
CA LEU A 59 -10.55 4.63 -16.45
C LEU A 59 -11.92 4.03 -16.77
N LYS A 60 -12.89 4.13 -15.83
CA LYS A 60 -14.28 3.70 -16.09
C LYS A 60 -14.98 4.57 -17.15
N ARG A 61 -14.45 5.78 -17.37
CA ARG A 61 -15.01 6.78 -18.28
C ARG A 61 -13.91 7.38 -19.15
N ASN A 62 -14.24 7.65 -20.40
CA ASN A 62 -13.43 8.47 -21.28
C ASN A 62 -13.58 9.94 -20.91
N PHE A 63 -12.48 10.57 -20.48
CA PHE A 63 -12.41 12.01 -20.25
C PHE A 63 -12.05 12.74 -21.55
N GLY A 64 -12.87 13.72 -21.96
CA GLY A 64 -12.52 14.65 -23.03
C GLY A 64 -11.31 15.52 -22.66
N LYS A 65 -10.63 16.11 -23.65
CA LYS A 65 -9.41 16.92 -23.44
C LYS A 65 -9.60 18.03 -22.39
N TRP A 66 -10.74 18.73 -22.41
CA TRP A 66 -11.08 19.78 -21.45
C TRP A 66 -11.41 19.25 -20.05
N GLN A 67 -12.05 18.09 -19.95
CA GLN A 67 -12.38 17.47 -18.67
C GLN A 67 -11.12 17.03 -17.92
N LYS A 68 -10.09 16.54 -18.65
CA LYS A 68 -8.78 16.22 -18.05
C LYS A 68 -8.13 17.44 -17.41
N VAL A 69 -8.21 18.59 -18.07
CA VAL A 69 -7.68 19.85 -17.54
C VAL A 69 -8.47 20.28 -16.31
N LEU A 70 -9.81 20.23 -16.34
CA LEU A 70 -10.64 20.58 -15.19
C LEU A 70 -10.40 19.69 -13.96
N THR A 71 -10.17 18.39 -14.15
CA THR A 71 -9.83 17.45 -13.06
C THR A 71 -8.42 17.63 -12.50
N TYR A 72 -7.55 18.43 -13.13
CA TYR A 72 -6.30 18.86 -12.50
C TYR A 72 -6.54 19.99 -11.49
N PHE A 73 -7.50 20.87 -11.77
CA PHE A 73 -7.79 22.04 -10.92
C PHE A 73 -8.77 21.74 -9.80
N TYR A 74 -9.77 20.92 -10.08
CA TYR A 74 -10.62 20.33 -9.06
C TYR A 74 -9.97 19.00 -8.69
N TRP A 75 -9.59 18.79 -7.42
CA TRP A 75 -9.10 17.51 -6.87
C TRP A 75 -10.18 16.42 -6.94
N GLY A 76 -10.67 16.15 -8.14
CA GLY A 76 -11.71 15.20 -8.44
C GLY A 76 -11.14 13.81 -8.34
N SER A 77 -11.57 13.10 -7.30
CA SER A 77 -11.53 11.66 -7.28
C SER A 77 -12.19 11.12 -8.55
N ILE A 78 -11.45 10.37 -9.36
CA ILE A 78 -11.93 9.76 -10.60
C ILE A 78 -12.14 8.26 -10.40
N PRO A 79 -13.25 7.70 -10.88
CA PRO A 79 -13.52 6.28 -10.77
C PRO A 79 -12.60 5.47 -11.70
N VAL A 80 -11.94 4.47 -11.14
CA VAL A 80 -11.01 3.59 -11.85
C VAL A 80 -11.37 2.12 -11.64
N GLU A 81 -10.85 1.28 -12.54
CA GLU A 81 -10.88 -0.18 -12.43
C GLU A 81 -9.46 -0.70 -12.32
N SER A 82 -9.30 -1.73 -11.50
CA SER A 82 -8.03 -2.40 -11.28
C SER A 82 -7.95 -3.65 -12.14
N GLU A 83 -7.04 -3.65 -13.11
CA GLU A 83 -6.66 -4.84 -13.85
C GLU A 83 -5.42 -5.47 -13.20
N TRP A 84 -5.55 -6.72 -12.79
CA TRP A 84 -4.55 -7.42 -12.00
C TRP A 84 -3.75 -8.42 -12.84
N TYR A 85 -2.44 -8.38 -12.67
CA TYR A 85 -1.49 -9.30 -13.31
C TYR A 85 -0.67 -9.99 -12.24
N ILE A 86 -0.65 -11.33 -12.26
CA ILE A 86 0.25 -12.10 -11.42
C ILE A 86 1.66 -11.91 -11.96
N VAL A 87 2.57 -11.48 -11.09
CA VAL A 87 3.99 -11.38 -11.38
C VAL A 87 4.69 -12.69 -11.03
N GLY A 88 4.26 -13.34 -9.95
CA GLY A 88 4.80 -14.61 -9.48
C GLY A 88 4.43 -14.88 -8.03
N ASN A 89 5.17 -15.78 -7.40
CA ASN A 89 5.10 -16.01 -5.96
C ASN A 89 6.26 -15.28 -5.27
N TYR A 90 6.11 -14.98 -3.98
CA TYR A 90 7.18 -14.38 -3.17
C TYR A 90 7.57 -15.32 -2.02
N ARG A 91 8.80 -15.20 -1.55
CA ARG A 91 9.20 -15.81 -0.28
C ARG A 91 8.93 -14.82 0.85
N PHE A 92 8.43 -15.30 1.97
CA PHE A 92 8.08 -14.43 3.10
C PHE A 92 9.26 -13.53 3.55
N LYS A 93 10.48 -14.06 3.53
CA LYS A 93 11.69 -13.28 3.82
C LYS A 93 11.90 -12.11 2.85
N GLU A 94 11.60 -12.28 1.56
CA GLU A 94 11.69 -11.20 0.57
C GLU A 94 10.69 -10.08 0.88
N LEU A 95 9.50 -10.44 1.37
CA LEU A 95 8.49 -9.48 1.79
C LEU A 95 8.96 -8.68 3.03
N GLN A 96 9.51 -9.36 4.04
CA GLN A 96 10.10 -8.70 5.21
C GLN A 96 11.20 -7.71 4.83
N GLU A 97 12.11 -8.12 3.94
CA GLU A 97 13.20 -7.26 3.43
C GLU A 97 12.69 -6.05 2.63
N GLN A 98 11.53 -6.17 1.96
CA GLN A 98 10.90 -5.02 1.28
C GLN A 98 10.23 -4.07 2.28
N VAL A 99 9.54 -4.60 3.29
CA VAL A 99 8.94 -3.78 4.35
C VAL A 99 10.02 -3.05 5.14
N ASP A 100 11.08 -3.73 5.56
CA ASP A 100 12.20 -3.12 6.30
C ASP A 100 12.83 -1.96 5.54
N ARG A 101 12.96 -2.09 4.21
CA ARG A 101 13.41 -0.98 3.35
C ARG A 101 12.44 0.18 3.33
N CYS A 102 11.13 -0.07 3.37
CA CYS A 102 10.13 0.98 3.45
C CYS A 102 10.19 1.69 4.80
N VAL A 103 10.26 0.94 5.91
CA VAL A 103 10.35 1.51 7.27
C VAL A 103 11.58 2.41 7.42
N LYS A 104 12.74 1.99 6.90
CA LYS A 104 13.98 2.77 6.97
C LYS A 104 13.99 4.02 6.10
N ALA A 105 13.18 4.06 5.04
CA ALA A 105 13.11 5.21 4.15
C ALA A 105 11.93 6.13 4.47
N ASP A 106 11.03 5.68 5.32
CA ASP A 106 9.88 6.44 5.76
C ASP A 106 10.31 7.37 6.88
N ASP A 107 10.23 8.67 6.60
CA ASP A 107 10.65 9.70 7.55
C ASP A 107 9.61 9.90 8.65
N ASP A 108 8.32 9.55 8.46
CA ASP A 108 7.29 9.86 9.47
C ASP A 108 5.97 9.04 9.37
N VAL A 109 5.62 8.29 8.32
CA VAL A 109 4.23 7.76 8.20
C VAL A 109 3.97 6.54 9.09
N MET A 110 4.85 5.53 9.05
CA MET A 110 4.80 4.32 9.88
C MET A 110 5.52 4.52 11.22
N THR A 111 6.43 5.50 11.27
CA THR A 111 7.33 5.77 12.40
C THR A 111 6.86 6.92 13.28
N GLN A 112 5.73 7.56 12.94
CA GLN A 112 5.12 8.66 13.68
C GLN A 112 4.88 8.33 15.17
N PHE A 113 4.61 7.06 15.47
CA PHE A 113 4.22 6.59 16.82
C PHE A 113 5.05 5.42 17.33
N ILE A 114 5.90 4.83 16.50
CA ILE A 114 6.78 3.70 16.87
C ILE A 114 8.19 4.02 16.37
N GLU A 115 9.19 3.82 17.24
CA GLU A 115 10.59 3.96 16.86
C GLU A 115 10.93 3.03 15.68
N PRO A 116 11.61 3.52 14.63
CA PRO A 116 11.92 2.74 13.44
C PRO A 116 12.60 1.40 13.74
N ASP A 117 13.53 1.38 14.70
CA ASP A 117 14.25 0.17 15.12
C ASP A 117 13.32 -0.86 15.78
N HIS A 118 12.36 -0.39 16.59
CA HIS A 118 11.35 -1.26 17.20
C HIS A 118 10.42 -1.86 16.14
N LEU A 119 9.96 -1.05 15.19
CA LEU A 119 9.13 -1.53 14.08
C LEU A 119 9.87 -2.54 13.20
N THR A 120 11.14 -2.28 12.87
CA THR A 120 11.99 -3.24 12.13
C THR A 120 12.13 -4.56 12.90
N LEU A 121 12.29 -4.54 14.22
CA LEU A 121 12.35 -5.76 15.02
C LEU A 121 11.04 -6.56 14.95
N LEU A 122 9.89 -5.90 15.09
CA LEU A 122 8.58 -6.55 14.97
C LEU A 122 8.37 -7.17 13.57
N VAL A 123 8.76 -6.44 12.52
CA VAL A 123 8.73 -6.94 11.13
C VAL A 123 9.59 -8.18 10.95
N GLN A 124 10.78 -8.23 11.57
CA GLN A 124 11.67 -9.39 11.52
C GLN A 124 11.14 -10.59 12.32
N GLN A 125 10.38 -10.35 13.39
CA GLN A 125 9.78 -11.39 14.23
C GLN A 125 8.52 -12.02 13.64
N ALA A 126 7.82 -11.31 12.74
CA ALA A 126 6.68 -11.84 12.00
C ALA A 126 7.07 -13.15 11.29
N ARG A 127 6.18 -14.14 11.27
CA ARG A 127 6.43 -15.46 10.65
C ARG A 127 5.57 -15.69 9.42
N HIS A 128 4.41 -15.07 9.40
CA HIS A 128 3.43 -15.20 8.34
C HIS A 128 2.90 -13.82 7.91
N PHE A 129 2.17 -13.79 6.79
CA PHE A 129 1.65 -12.56 6.22
C PHE A 129 0.75 -11.82 7.22
N GLU A 130 -0.09 -12.57 7.95
CA GLU A 130 -1.03 -12.06 8.94
C GLU A 130 -0.32 -11.35 10.08
N ASP A 131 0.79 -11.90 10.59
CA ASP A 131 1.59 -11.27 11.65
C ASP A 131 2.15 -9.92 11.16
N LEU A 132 2.72 -9.92 9.95
CA LEU A 132 3.30 -8.73 9.35
C LEU A 132 2.23 -7.66 9.08
N TYR A 133 1.08 -8.08 8.58
CA TYR A 133 -0.08 -7.23 8.40
C TYR A 133 -0.53 -6.62 9.74
N MET A 134 -0.64 -7.40 10.82
CA MET A 134 -1.02 -6.90 12.14
C MET A 134 -0.02 -5.88 12.68
N VAL A 135 1.29 -6.13 12.54
CA VAL A 135 2.35 -5.20 12.95
C VAL A 135 2.21 -3.87 12.21
N LEU A 136 2.07 -3.91 10.89
CA LEU A 136 1.98 -2.70 10.07
C LEU A 136 0.64 -1.99 10.25
N ASN A 137 -0.46 -2.71 10.36
CA ASN A 137 -1.78 -2.14 10.65
C ASN A 137 -1.78 -1.47 12.03
N GLY A 138 -1.09 -2.07 13.00
CA GLY A 138 -0.86 -1.49 14.31
C GLY A 138 -0.12 -0.16 14.22
N ALA A 139 1.02 -0.14 13.51
CA ALA A 139 1.85 1.05 13.32
C ALA A 139 1.15 2.17 12.52
N ILE A 140 0.31 1.81 11.53
CA ILE A 140 -0.37 2.76 10.64
C ILE A 140 -1.69 3.28 11.22
N TYR A 141 -2.47 2.44 11.91
CA TYR A 141 -3.86 2.74 12.26
C TYR A 141 -4.25 2.54 13.73
N ASN A 142 -3.59 1.68 14.51
CA ASN A 142 -3.96 1.50 15.92
C ASN A 142 -3.17 2.44 16.83
N PHE A 143 -3.78 3.59 17.10
CA PHE A 143 -3.53 4.35 18.31
C PHE A 143 -4.85 4.89 18.88
N GLU A 144 -5.74 3.98 19.30
CA GLU A 144 -6.73 4.28 20.33
C GLU A 144 -6.56 3.24 21.45
N ASP A 145 -6.55 3.74 22.69
CA ASP A 145 -6.51 3.05 23.98
C ASP A 145 -5.17 2.49 24.50
N ASP A 146 -4.32 3.38 25.04
CA ASP A 146 -3.67 3.06 26.32
C ASP A 146 -3.85 4.18 27.35
N ASP A 147 -5.11 4.49 27.67
CA ASP A 147 -5.51 5.26 28.85
C ASP A 147 -5.48 4.40 30.14
N SER A 148 -4.81 3.22 30.13
CA SER A 148 -4.73 2.34 31.30
C SER A 148 -3.63 2.70 32.29
N ILE A 149 -2.91 3.82 32.07
CA ILE A 149 -1.92 4.37 33.01
C ILE A 149 -2.37 5.74 33.54
N VAL A 150 -3.59 5.80 34.09
CA VAL A 150 -3.93 6.77 35.14
C VAL A 150 -4.72 6.02 36.21
N ALA A 151 -4.00 5.27 37.05
CA ALA A 151 -4.49 4.75 38.33
C ALA A 151 -3.77 5.48 39.47
#